data_AF-A0A959XCV3-F1
#
_entry.id   AF-A0A959XCV3-F1
#
_cell.length_a   1.000
_cell.length_b   1.000
_cell.length_c   1.000
_cell.angle_alpha   90.00
_cell.angle_beta   90.00
_cell.angle_gamma   90.00
#
_symmetry.space_group_name_H-M   'P 1'
#
loop_
_entity.id
_entity.type
_entity.pdbx_description
1 polymer ?
#
loop_
_entity_poly.entity_id
_entity_poly.type
_entity_poly.pdbx_seq_one_letter_code
_entity_poly.pdbx_strand_id
1 'polypeptide(L)' 'MNRSQQAELPPVPEGAGLVDLSKAPLPTERTLKRRRSLPLQFTRFVVFNARMLRMVAKGH' A
#
# COMPACT_ATOMS: atom_id res chain seq x y z
N MET A 1 -5.11 -18.42 -37.69
CA MET A 1 -5.84 -17.33 -36.98
C MET A 1 -7.05 -17.93 -36.30
N ASN A 2 -7.23 -17.76 -34.98
CA ASN A 2 -8.56 -17.51 -34.41
C ASN A 2 -8.50 -17.18 -32.92
N ARG A 3 -9.27 -16.14 -32.57
CA ARG A 3 -9.85 -15.85 -31.26
C ARG A 3 -8.87 -15.54 -30.13
N SER A 4 -8.70 -14.25 -29.90
CA SER A 4 -9.14 -13.69 -28.61
C SER A 4 -8.65 -14.42 -27.36
N GLN A 5 -7.34 -14.50 -27.16
CA GLN A 5 -6.82 -14.22 -25.81
C GLN A 5 -7.04 -12.72 -25.53
N GLN A 6 -8.31 -12.32 -25.52
CA GLN A 6 -8.76 -11.14 -24.80
C GLN A 6 -8.18 -11.33 -23.41
N ALA A 7 -7.16 -10.54 -23.08
CA ALA A 7 -6.82 -10.28 -21.71
C ALA A 7 -8.09 -9.71 -21.10
N GLU A 8 -8.92 -10.58 -20.55
CA GLU A 8 -10.10 -10.20 -19.80
C GLU A 8 -9.55 -9.37 -18.65
N LEU A 9 -9.68 -8.06 -18.80
CA LEU A 9 -9.35 -7.14 -17.73
C LEU A 9 -10.13 -7.64 -16.51
N PRO A 10 -9.49 -7.73 -15.34
CA PRO A 10 -10.18 -8.19 -14.14
C PRO A 10 -11.49 -7.42 -14.00
N PRO A 11 -12.60 -8.06 -13.58
CA PRO A 11 -13.88 -7.40 -13.46
C PRO A 11 -13.66 -6.14 -12.62
N VAL A 12 -13.85 -4.98 -13.25
CA VAL A 12 -13.84 -3.71 -12.54
C VAL A 12 -14.93 -3.84 -11.50
N PRO A 13 -14.63 -3.69 -10.19
CA PRO A 13 -15.61 -3.91 -9.14
C PRO A 13 -16.83 -3.05 -9.46
N GLU A 14 -17.99 -3.69 -9.57
CA GLU A 14 -19.23 -3.01 -9.97
C GLU A 14 -19.57 -1.97 -8.90
N GLY A 15 -19.30 -0.70 -9.21
CA GLY A 15 -19.31 0.40 -8.23
C GLY A 15 -18.03 1.26 -8.21
N ALA A 16 -16.96 0.85 -8.89
CA ALA A 16 -15.83 1.72 -9.20
C ALA A 16 -16.22 2.71 -10.32
N GLY A 17 -17.12 3.64 -9.98
CA GLY A 17 -17.23 4.88 -10.72
C GLY A 17 -15.86 5.56 -10.75
N LEU A 18 -15.59 6.33 -11.81
CA LEU A 18 -14.41 7.18 -11.89
C LEU A 18 -14.43 8.14 -10.69
N VAL A 19 -13.74 7.77 -9.62
CA VAL A 19 -13.62 8.62 -8.43
C VAL A 19 -12.84 9.85 -8.87
N ASP A 20 -13.52 11.00 -8.89
CA ASP A 20 -12.89 12.29 -9.18
C ASP A 20 -11.91 12.64 -8.05
N LEU A 21 -10.63 12.43 -8.31
CA LEU A 21 -9.53 12.73 -7.39
C LEU A 21 -9.04 14.18 -7.51
N SER A 22 -9.61 15.00 -8.40
CA SER A 22 -9.18 16.39 -8.59
C SER A 22 -9.39 17.26 -7.34
N LYS A 23 -10.31 16.85 -6.44
CA LYS A 23 -10.56 17.52 -5.16
C LYS A 23 -9.80 16.91 -3.99
N ALA A 24 -9.03 15.84 -4.20
CA ALA A 24 -8.27 15.22 -3.12
C ALA A 24 -7.22 16.21 -2.58
N PRO A 25 -7.05 16.31 -1.25
CA PRO A 25 -6.04 17.19 -0.69
C PRO A 25 -4.66 16.73 -1.16
N LEU A 26 -3.93 17.64 -1.82
CA LEU A 26 -2.57 17.36 -2.27
C LEU A 26 -1.68 17.03 -1.07
N PRO A 27 -0.82 16.01 -1.17
CA PRO A 27 0.13 15.72 -0.11
C PRO A 27 1.05 16.93 0.09
N THR A 28 1.15 17.40 1.34
CA THR A 28 2.10 18.45 1.70
C THR A 28 3.54 17.96 1.53
N GLU A 29 4.49 18.88 1.33
CA GLU A 29 5.92 18.53 1.21
C GLU A 29 6.42 17.70 2.41
N ARG A 30 5.90 18.00 3.61
CA ARG A 30 6.21 17.25 4.84
C ARG A 30 5.79 15.79 4.71
N THR A 31 4.60 15.53 4.17
CA THR A 31 4.11 14.17 3.91
C THR A 31 4.98 13.45 2.89
N LEU A 32 5.39 14.12 1.81
CA LEU A 32 6.28 13.53 0.80
C LEU A 32 7.66 13.18 1.37
N LYS A 33 8.28 14.11 2.11
CA LYS A 33 9.59 13.89 2.77
C LYS A 33 9.55 12.71 3.73
N ARG A 34 8.48 12.59 4.51
CA ARG A 34 8.28 11.48 5.46
C ARG A 34 8.05 10.13 4.76
N ARG A 35 7.37 10.12 3.61
CA ARG A 35 7.18 8.90 2.81
C ARG A 35 8.49 8.41 2.20
N ARG A 36 9.35 9.33 1.76
CA ARG A 36 10.64 9.02 1.12
C ARG A 36 11.78 8.69 2.11
N SER A 37 11.62 9.02 3.39
CA SER A 37 12.69 8.80 4.38
C SER A 37 12.87 7.31 4.71
N LEU A 38 13.95 6.71 4.19
CA LEU A 38 14.37 5.34 4.50
C LEU A 38 14.60 5.09 6.00
N PRO A 39 15.18 6.02 6.79
CA PRO A 39 15.32 5.80 8.22
C PRO A 39 13.99 5.54 8.93
N LEU A 40 12.94 6.32 8.61
CA LEU A 40 11.62 6.12 9.21
C LEU A 40 10.98 4.80 8.78
N GLN A 41 11.19 4.37 7.52
CA GLN A 41 10.70 3.07 7.05
C GLN A 41 11.40 1.92 7.79
N PHE A 42 12.73 2.01 7.91
CA PHE A 42 13.54 1.01 8.60
C PHE A 42 13.17 0.89 10.08
N THR A 43 13.04 2.02 10.79
CA THR A 43 12.60 1.99 12.20
C THR A 43 11.25 1.34 12.35
N ARG A 44 10.25 1.67 11.50
CA ARG A 44 8.93 1.03 11.55
C ARG A 44 9.04 -0.47 11.31
N PHE A 45 9.79 -0.89 10.29
CA PHE A 45 10.03 -2.29 10.00
C PHE A 45 10.59 -3.03 11.22
N VAL A 46 11.68 -2.54 11.81
CA VAL A 46 12.31 -3.16 12.97
C VAL A 46 11.36 -3.24 14.17
N VAL A 47 10.64 -2.15 14.48
CA VAL A 47 9.71 -2.12 15.63
C VAL A 47 8.57 -3.13 15.47
N PHE A 48 7.97 -3.23 14.29
CA PHE A 48 6.89 -4.19 14.05
C PHE A 48 7.39 -5.64 14.16
N ASN A 49 8.51 -5.95 13.51
CA ASN A 49 9.10 -7.29 13.57
C ASN A 49 9.53 -7.66 15.00
N ALA A 50 10.15 -6.73 15.74
CA ALA A 50 10.53 -6.95 17.14
C ALA A 50 9.31 -7.21 18.04
N ARG A 51 8.18 -6.55 17.80
CA ARG A 51 6.93 -6.82 18.55
C ARG A 51 6.40 -8.22 18.26
N MET A 52 6.46 -8.66 17.00
CA MET A 52 6.04 -10.01 16.61
C MET A 52 6.96 -11.07 17.24
N LEU A 53 8.28 -10.88 17.13
CA LEU A 53 9.28 -11.74 17.79
C LEU A 53 9.05 -11.81 19.31
N ARG A 54 8.71 -10.69 19.94
CA ARG A 54 8.38 -10.66 21.38
C ARG A 54 7.11 -11.45 21.72
N MET A 55 6.07 -11.39 20.87
CA MET A 55 4.87 -12.20 21.07
C MET A 55 5.20 -13.69 20.95
N VAL A 56 5.99 -14.07 19.95
CA VAL A 56 6.43 -15.46 19.74
C VAL A 56 7.28 -15.95 20.92
N ALA A 57 8.28 -15.17 21.35
CA ALA A 57 9.16 -15.54 22.45
C ALA A 57 8.42 -15.70 23.80
N LYS A 58 7.34 -14.94 24.02
CA LYS A 58 6.50 -15.05 25.23
C LYS A 58 5.50 -16.21 25.21
N GLY A 59 5.25 -16.81 24.06
CA GLY A 59 4.28 -17.89 23.90
C GLY A 59 4.82 -19.29 24.16
N HIS A 60 6.10 -19.42 24.52
CA HIS A 60 6.75 -20.66 24.97
C HIS A 60 6.81 -20.66 26.51
#